data_AF-A0A7V5HZ77-F1
#
_entry.id   AF-A0A7V5HZ77-F1
#
_cell.length_a   1.000
_cell.length_b   1.000
_cell.length_c   1.000
_cell.angle_alpha   90.00
_cell.angle_beta   90.00
_cell.angle_gamma   90.00
#
_symmetry.space_group_name_H-M   'P 1'
#
loop_
_entity.id
_entity.type
_entity.pdbx_description
1 polymer ?
#
loop_
_entity_poly.entity_id
_entity_poly.type
_entity_poly.pdbx_seq_one_letter_code
_entity_poly.pdbx_strand_id
1 'polypeptide(L)'
;LKATFPGGSITGAPKIRAMEIIDELEPTKRSIYTGALGYFGFNRTMDLNIVIRTFLIKKNKAFFQVGGGIVADSDPEKEYQETLDKAKALILSLYRGNDGL
;
A
#
# COMPACT_ATOMS: atom_id res chain seq x y z
N LEU A 1 -13.00 13.07 -4.11
CA LEU A 1 -12.01 12.04 -4.46
C LEU A 1 -10.91 12.54 -5.41
N LYS A 2 -11.22 13.06 -6.60
CA LYS A 2 -10.21 13.50 -7.59
C LYS A 2 -9.13 14.45 -7.04
N ALA A 3 -9.51 15.39 -6.17
CA ALA A 3 -8.58 16.35 -5.58
C ALA A 3 -7.66 15.77 -4.48
N THR A 4 -8.10 14.69 -3.81
CA THR A 4 -7.42 14.15 -2.63
C THR A 4 -6.64 12.87 -2.93
N PHE A 5 -7.02 12.14 -3.98
CA PHE A 5 -6.39 10.90 -4.41
C PHE A 5 -5.09 11.14 -5.21
N PRO A 6 -4.07 10.28 -5.06
CA PRO A 6 -3.91 9.26 -4.03
C PRO A 6 -3.47 9.89 -2.68
N GLY A 7 -3.59 9.14 -1.57
CA GLY A 7 -3.35 9.65 -0.22
C GLY A 7 -1.93 10.18 -0.01
N GLY A 8 -1.75 11.30 0.70
CA GLY A 8 -0.42 11.91 0.87
C GLY A 8 0.60 11.03 1.57
N SER A 9 0.15 10.20 2.53
CA SER A 9 0.99 9.28 3.31
C SER A 9 1.59 8.12 2.52
N ILE A 10 1.12 7.87 1.29
CA ILE A 10 1.59 6.77 0.44
C ILE A 10 2.31 7.25 -0.83
N THR A 11 2.38 8.57 -1.03
CA THR A 11 3.16 9.22 -2.08
C THR A 11 4.38 9.92 -1.51
N GLY A 12 4.17 10.93 -0.65
CA GLY A 12 5.19 11.92 -0.27
C GLY A 12 4.80 13.34 -0.66
N ALA A 13 5.73 14.27 -0.43
CA ALA A 13 5.56 15.71 -0.67
C ALA A 13 6.82 16.32 -1.31
N PRO A 14 6.69 17.16 -2.36
CA PRO A 14 5.47 17.50 -3.10
C PRO A 14 4.86 16.30 -3.85
N LYS A 15 3.53 16.15 -3.80
CA LYS A 15 2.82 14.92 -4.24
C LYS A 15 3.16 14.48 -5.66
N ILE A 16 3.10 15.39 -6.63
CA ILE A 16 3.33 15.06 -8.04
C ILE A 16 4.77 14.55 -8.24
N ARG A 17 5.77 15.28 -7.70
CA ARG A 17 7.16 14.88 -7.84
C ARG A 17 7.46 13.55 -7.14
N ALA A 18 6.87 13.32 -5.96
CA ALA A 18 7.04 12.05 -5.28
C ALA A 18 6.47 10.87 -6.10
N MET A 19 5.31 11.05 -6.76
CA MET A 19 4.74 10.03 -7.65
C MET A 19 5.60 9.77 -8.88
N GLU A 20 6.23 10.79 -9.47
CA GLU A 20 7.16 10.61 -10.59
C GLU A 20 8.37 9.77 -10.19
N ILE A 21 9.00 10.09 -9.05
CA ILE A 21 10.15 9.32 -8.53
C ILE A 21 9.74 7.87 -8.24
N ILE A 22 8.57 7.65 -7.65
CA ILE A 22 8.03 6.31 -7.43
C ILE A 22 7.88 5.56 -8.77
N ASP A 23 7.36 6.21 -9.81
CA ASP A 23 7.17 5.59 -11.13
C ASP A 23 8.50 5.31 -11.84
N GLU A 24 9.51 6.15 -11.62
CA GLU A 24 10.88 5.96 -12.13
C GLU A 24 11.58 4.77 -11.45
N LEU A 25 11.35 4.57 -10.15
CA LEU A 25 12.07 3.58 -9.33
C LEU A 25 11.39 2.21 -9.25
N GLU A 26 10.05 2.15 -9.27
CA GLU A 26 9.33 0.89 -9.08
C GLU A 26 9.30 0.06 -10.37
N PRO A 27 9.64 -1.25 -10.31
CA PRO A 27 9.72 -2.10 -11.49
C PRO A 27 8.36 -2.44 -12.10
N THR A 28 7.27 -2.15 -11.38
CA THR A 28 5.89 -2.51 -11.77
C THR A 28 4.91 -1.46 -11.30
N LYS A 29 3.83 -1.26 -12.05
CA LYS A 29 2.71 -0.42 -11.60
C LYS A 29 2.08 -0.99 -10.33
N ARG A 30 1.72 -0.11 -9.38
CA ARG A 30 1.16 -0.48 -8.06
C ARG A 30 -0.21 -1.17 -8.09
N SER A 31 -0.94 -1.15 -9.21
CA SER A 31 -2.29 -1.73 -9.30
C SER A 31 -3.21 -1.14 -8.20
N ILE A 32 -3.86 -1.98 -7.39
CA ILE A 32 -4.71 -1.52 -6.28
C ILE A 32 -3.91 -1.00 -5.08
N TYR A 33 -2.62 -1.34 -4.95
CA TYR A 33 -1.81 -0.94 -3.79
C TYR A 33 -1.72 0.58 -3.70
N THR A 34 -1.95 1.11 -2.51
CA THR A 34 -2.03 2.55 -2.20
C THR A 34 -3.17 3.30 -2.92
N GLY A 35 -4.09 2.54 -3.54
CA GLY A 35 -5.37 3.03 -4.04
C GLY A 35 -6.39 3.24 -2.93
N ALA A 36 -7.66 3.33 -3.30
CA ALA A 36 -8.77 3.55 -2.37
C ALA A 36 -9.83 2.45 -2.53
N LEU A 37 -10.27 1.86 -1.41
CA LEU A 37 -11.31 0.84 -1.35
C LEU A 37 -12.38 1.27 -0.35
N GLY A 38 -13.65 1.18 -0.75
CA GLY A 38 -14.77 1.54 0.11
C GLY A 38 -16.06 1.72 -0.69
N TYR A 39 -16.96 2.59 -0.23
CA TYR A 39 -18.29 2.74 -0.83
C TYR A 39 -18.70 4.21 -1.04
N PHE A 40 -19.69 4.38 -1.92
CA PHE A 40 -20.45 5.61 -2.10
C PHE A 40 -21.93 5.31 -1.87
N GLY A 41 -22.54 6.01 -0.92
CA GLY A 41 -23.96 5.88 -0.61
C GLY A 41 -24.82 6.82 -1.47
N PHE A 42 -26.05 6.42 -1.73
CA PHE A 42 -27.05 7.26 -2.42
C PHE A 42 -27.42 8.53 -1.63
N ASN A 43 -27.13 8.55 -0.33
CA ASN A 43 -27.28 9.69 0.57
C ASN A 43 -26.05 10.64 0.59
N ARG A 44 -25.18 10.56 -0.44
CA ARG A 44 -23.97 11.38 -0.58
C ARG A 44 -22.91 11.14 0.51
N THR A 45 -22.99 10.03 1.24
CA THR A 45 -21.89 9.60 2.11
C THR A 45 -20.89 8.79 1.30
N MET A 46 -19.64 8.81 1.74
CA MET A 46 -18.61 7.91 1.26
C MET A 46 -17.68 7.58 2.41
N ASP A 47 -17.16 6.37 2.41
CA ASP A 47 -16.06 5.97 3.27
C ASP A 47 -15.07 5.17 2.44
N LEU A 48 -13.80 5.55 2.51
CA LEU A 48 -12.73 5.03 1.68
C LEU A 48 -11.50 4.79 2.55
N ASN A 49 -10.97 3.57 2.48
CA ASN A 49 -9.72 3.19 3.11
C ASN A 49 -8.59 3.16 2.06
N ILE A 50 -7.36 3.44 2.50
CA ILE A 50 -6.18 3.29 1.66
C ILE A 50 -5.84 1.80 1.59
N VAL A 51 -5.60 1.30 0.38
CA VAL A 51 -5.29 -0.11 0.15
C VAL A 51 -3.83 -0.40 0.53
N ILE A 52 -3.62 -0.66 1.81
CA ILE A 52 -2.39 -1.18 2.41
C ILE A 52 -2.72 -2.46 3.18
N ARG A 53 -1.72 -3.27 3.52
CA ARG A 53 -1.93 -4.52 4.27
C ARG A 53 -3.03 -5.41 3.68
N THR A 54 -3.07 -5.48 2.35
CA THR A 54 -4.13 -6.14 1.58
C THR A 54 -3.52 -7.13 0.61
N PHE A 55 -4.13 -8.31 0.48
CA PHE A 55 -3.78 -9.28 -0.56
C PHE A 55 -4.65 -9.10 -1.79
N LEU A 56 -4.02 -9.05 -2.96
CA LEU A 56 -4.67 -9.27 -4.25
C LEU A 56 -4.50 -10.73 -4.63
N ILE A 57 -5.60 -11.50 -4.66
CA ILE A 57 -5.56 -12.90 -5.06
C ILE A 57 -5.91 -13.02 -6.55
N LYS A 58 -5.03 -13.64 -7.34
CA LYS A 58 -5.27 -13.91 -8.76
C LYS A 58 -4.63 -15.22 -9.16
N LYS A 59 -5.42 -16.12 -9.80
CA LYS A 59 -4.94 -17.42 -10.30
C LYS A 59 -4.18 -18.23 -9.23
N ASN A 60 -4.78 -18.37 -8.06
CA ASN A 60 -4.20 -19.09 -6.91
C ASN A 60 -2.85 -18.54 -6.42
N LYS A 61 -2.57 -17.24 -6.68
CA LYS A 61 -1.40 -16.54 -6.15
C LYS A 61 -1.86 -15.32 -5.36
N ALA A 62 -1.28 -15.13 -4.18
CA ALA A 62 -1.45 -13.95 -3.37
C ALA A 62 -0.34 -12.94 -3.68
N PHE A 63 -0.74 -11.72 -4.05
CA PHE A 63 0.16 -10.59 -4.25
C PHE A 63 -0.08 -9.58 -3.14
N PHE A 64 0.98 -9.01 -2.59
CA PHE A 64 0.90 -7.91 -1.63
C PHE A 64 2.12 -7.02 -1.81
N GLN A 65 2.01 -5.80 -1.31
CA GLN A 65 3.09 -4.81 -1.35
C GLN A 65 3.24 -4.17 0.02
N VAL A 66 4.48 -3.77 0.30
CA VAL A 66 4.88 -3.03 1.50
C VAL A 66 5.79 -1.88 1.07
N GLY A 67 5.88 -0.86 1.92
CA GLY A 67 6.68 0.32 1.67
C GLY A 67 6.78 1.17 2.93
N GLY A 68 7.59 2.22 2.86
CA GLY A 68 7.86 3.18 3.93
C GLY A 68 7.92 4.60 3.37
N GLY A 69 7.90 5.57 4.27
CA GLY A 69 8.16 6.97 3.91
C GLY A 69 9.64 7.24 4.06
N ILE A 70 10.28 7.81 3.04
CA ILE A 70 11.69 8.18 3.09
C ILE A 70 11.82 9.66 3.35
N VAL A 71 12.62 10.02 4.34
CA VAL A 71 12.98 11.39 4.72
C VAL A 71 14.49 11.57 4.68
N ALA A 72 14.96 12.81 4.82
CA ALA A 72 16.39 13.13 4.67
C ALA A 72 17.29 12.44 5.72
N ASP A 73 16.73 12.13 6.87
CA ASP A 73 17.35 11.45 8.00
C ASP A 73 17.07 9.94 8.05
N SER A 74 16.38 9.39 7.04
CA SER A 74 16.14 7.94 6.94
C SER A 74 17.45 7.17 6.79
N ASP A 75 17.54 6.06 7.53
CA ASP A 75 18.61 5.08 7.42
C ASP A 75 18.16 3.94 6.49
N PRO A 76 18.83 3.69 5.36
CA PRO A 76 18.35 2.71 4.37
C PRO A 76 18.12 1.30 4.92
N GLU A 77 18.97 0.84 5.84
CA GLU A 77 18.85 -0.50 6.41
C GLU A 77 17.65 -0.59 7.36
N LYS A 78 17.42 0.45 8.17
CA LYS A 78 16.25 0.51 9.05
C LYS A 78 14.94 0.57 8.26
N GLU A 79 14.90 1.36 7.20
CA GLU A 79 13.70 1.45 6.33
C GLU A 79 13.40 0.12 5.65
N TYR A 80 14.44 -0.56 5.16
CA TYR A 80 14.30 -1.89 4.59
C TYR A 80 13.76 -2.89 5.63
N GLN A 81 14.33 -2.90 6.84
CA GLN A 81 13.85 -3.74 7.93
C GLN A 81 12.38 -3.44 8.28
N GLU A 82 11.97 -2.17 8.31
CA GLU A 82 10.57 -1.79 8.53
C GLU A 82 9.63 -2.37 7.46
N THR A 83 10.06 -2.40 6.19
CA THR A 83 9.25 -3.03 5.13
C THR A 83 9.09 -4.54 5.36
N LEU A 84 10.15 -5.23 5.81
CA LEU A 84 10.10 -6.65 6.16
C LEU A 84 9.19 -6.91 7.35
N ASP A 85 9.19 -6.04 8.36
CA ASP A 85 8.33 -6.16 9.53
C ASP A 85 6.84 -5.99 9.16
N LYS A 86 6.53 -5.04 8.27
CA LYS A 86 5.19 -4.89 7.69
C LYS A 86 4.77 -6.11 6.87
N ALA A 87 5.70 -6.70 6.11
CA ALA A 87 5.45 -7.89 5.29
C ALA A 87 5.21 -9.13 6.15
N LYS A 88 5.96 -9.29 7.24
CA LYS A 88 5.88 -10.43 8.16
C LYS A 88 4.46 -10.65 8.69
N ALA A 89 3.78 -9.57 9.07
CA ALA A 89 2.40 -9.64 9.57
C ALA A 89 1.43 -10.22 8.52
N LEU A 90 1.58 -9.81 7.26
CA LEU A 90 0.79 -10.33 6.15
C LEU A 90 1.11 -11.80 5.91
N ILE A 91 2.39 -12.13 5.76
CA ILE A 91 2.83 -13.52 5.52
C ILE A 91 2.33 -14.46 6.62
N LEU A 92 2.44 -14.07 7.90
CA LEU A 92 1.95 -14.86 9.02
C LEU A 92 0.43 -15.11 8.96
N SER A 93 -0.34 -14.14 8.46
CA SER A 93 -1.79 -14.29 8.32
C SER A 93 -2.19 -15.36 7.28
N LEU A 94 -1.36 -15.60 6.26
CA LEU A 94 -1.60 -16.67 5.28
C LEU A 94 -1.41 -18.05 5.91
N TYR A 95 -0.38 -18.20 6.76
CA TYR A 95 -0.14 -19.47 7.45
C TYR A 95 -1.23 -19.81 8.46
N ARG A 96 -1.66 -18.82 9.25
CA ARG A 96 -2.76 -19.01 10.22
C ARG A 96 -4.11 -19.31 9.55
N GLY A 97 -4.35 -18.80 8.35
CA GLY A 97 -5.53 -19.15 7.56
C GLY A 97 -5.53 -20.60 7.07
N ASN A 98 -4.36 -21.25 7.05
CA ASN A 98 -4.19 -22.64 6.63
C ASN A 98 -4.28 -23.64 7.79
N ASP A 99 -4.24 -23.16 9.04
CA ASP A 99 -4.31 -23.97 10.26
C ASP A 99 -5.75 -24.27 10.72
N GLY A 100 -6.75 -24.06 9.86
CA GLY A 100 -8.11 -24.57 10.02
C GLY A 100 -9.08 -23.65 10.77
N LEU A 101 -9.90 -22.95 9.99
CA LEU A 101 -11.32 -23.28 9.91
C LEU A 101 -11.54 -24.16 8.68
#